data_AF-A0A6A5XLN7-F1
#
_entry.id   AF-A0A6A5XLN7-F1
#
_cell.length_a   1.000
_cell.length_b   1.000
_cell.length_c   1.000
_cell.angle_alpha   90.00
_cell.angle_beta   90.00
_cell.angle_gamma   90.00
#
_symmetry.space_group_name_H-M   'P 1'
#
loop_
_entity.id
_entity.type
_entity.pdbx_description
1 polymer ?
#
loop_
_entity_poly.entity_id
_entity_poly.type
_entity_poly.pdbx_seq_one_letter_code
_entity_poly.pdbx_strand_id
1 'polypeptide(L)'
;MALPLPPGLTPAEVAFLCEMEQVTVMPRQTLEGLDLLGGSIPPLDPRRRAVLPLWLALLLKRQRRANIIPPPWLNPHSLKAVLDDETKNDERFSPPPRLPPVAPDTTTIFSPPFLPSSTADAAPDALPYHWLELGEMLLEAAEDDFEDPESVRRYLRDLREVRLSKVRRGTDQLVAAGSISLTGAGGMEIAEGRSFITGVIDGLRKISASREQQRRDREREEGEGGYPGTADDDEDDEMEMQ
;
A
#
# COMPACT_ATOMS: atom_id res chain seq x y z
N MET A 1 -26.57 -14.49 13.70
CA MET A 1 -25.46 -15.02 12.88
C MET A 1 -24.77 -13.83 12.24
N ALA A 2 -23.48 -13.64 12.46
CA ALA A 2 -22.73 -12.60 11.76
C ALA A 2 -22.58 -13.04 10.29
N LEU A 3 -23.00 -12.18 9.35
CA LEU A 3 -22.76 -12.38 7.92
C LEU A 3 -21.25 -12.47 7.68
N PRO A 4 -20.74 -13.41 6.86
CA PRO A 4 -19.33 -13.45 6.52
C PRO A 4 -18.98 -12.17 5.76
N LEU A 5 -18.12 -11.34 6.35
CA LEU A 5 -17.61 -10.14 5.69
C LEU A 5 -16.74 -10.55 4.49
N PRO A 6 -16.77 -9.81 3.38
CA PRO A 6 -15.86 -10.05 2.27
C PRO A 6 -14.41 -9.96 2.74
N PRO A 7 -13.50 -10.80 2.20
CA PRO A 7 -12.10 -10.77 2.60
C PRO A 7 -11.42 -9.48 2.11
N GLY A 8 -10.85 -8.71 3.03
CA GLY A 8 -10.15 -7.46 2.74
C GLY A 8 -10.91 -6.22 3.23
N LEU A 9 -10.33 -5.04 2.98
CA LEU A 9 -10.97 -3.77 3.29
C LEU A 9 -11.88 -3.36 2.14
N THR A 10 -13.09 -2.93 2.46
CA THR A 10 -14.01 -2.30 1.50
C THR A 10 -13.54 -0.88 1.17
N PRO A 11 -13.91 -0.31 0.00
CA PRO A 11 -13.55 1.07 -0.35
C PRO A 11 -13.97 2.10 0.72
N ALA A 12 -15.11 1.88 1.37
CA ALA A 12 -15.59 2.73 2.45
C ALA A 12 -14.71 2.63 3.72
N GLU A 13 -14.24 1.43 4.07
CA GLU A 13 -13.30 1.26 5.18
C GLU A 13 -11.94 1.88 4.88
N VAL A 14 -11.46 1.81 3.63
CA VAL A 14 -10.21 2.48 3.24
C VAL A 14 -10.35 4.00 3.31
N ALA A 15 -11.48 4.55 2.85
CA ALA A 15 -11.77 5.98 3.00
C ALA A 15 -11.84 6.38 4.48
N PHE A 16 -12.49 5.58 5.33
CA PHE A 16 -12.52 5.80 6.77
C PHE A 16 -11.11 5.78 7.40
N LEU A 17 -10.22 4.91 6.95
CA LEU A 17 -8.82 4.93 7.41
C LEU A 17 -8.07 6.16 6.93
N CYS A 18 -8.31 6.60 5.70
CA CYS A 18 -7.74 7.82 5.13
C CYS A 18 -8.17 9.08 5.91
N GLU A 19 -9.33 9.10 6.56
CA GLU A 19 -9.76 10.22 7.40
C GLU A 19 -8.79 10.54 8.56
N MET A 20 -7.93 9.60 8.92
CA MET A 20 -6.91 9.78 9.95
C MET A 20 -5.60 10.40 9.42
N GLU A 21 -5.46 10.59 8.12
CA GLU A 21 -4.32 11.27 7.51
C GLU A 21 -4.22 12.72 8.00
N GLN A 22 -2.99 13.20 8.12
CA GLN A 22 -2.72 14.55 8.57
C GLN A 22 -2.69 15.53 7.40
N VAL A 23 -3.52 16.57 7.47
CA VAL A 23 -3.60 17.63 6.46
C VAL A 23 -3.35 19.00 7.10
N THR A 24 -2.89 19.95 6.28
CA THR A 24 -2.67 21.32 6.73
C THR A 24 -3.91 22.17 6.47
N VAL A 25 -4.34 22.90 7.49
CA VAL A 25 -5.48 23.83 7.40
C VAL A 25 -5.07 25.24 7.81
N MET A 26 -5.77 26.22 7.24
CA MET A 26 -5.77 27.62 7.66
C MET A 26 -7.12 27.94 8.34
N PRO A 27 -7.15 28.11 9.67
CA PRO A 27 -8.35 28.54 10.38
C PRO A 27 -8.78 29.94 9.92
N ARG A 28 -10.09 30.18 9.87
CA ARG A 28 -10.67 31.51 9.52
C ARG A 28 -11.03 32.33 10.75
N GLN A 29 -11.09 31.69 11.90
CA GLN A 29 -11.42 32.27 13.20
C GLN A 29 -10.66 31.54 14.31
N THR A 30 -10.49 32.20 15.46
CA THR A 30 -9.91 31.56 16.63
C THR A 30 -10.84 30.47 17.14
N LEU A 31 -10.33 29.24 17.29
CA LEU A 31 -11.08 28.11 17.82
C LEU A 31 -10.46 27.66 19.14
N GLU A 32 -11.31 27.35 20.11
CA GLU A 32 -10.86 26.75 21.36
C GLU A 32 -10.24 25.37 21.11
N GLY A 33 -9.33 24.99 22.00
CA GLY A 33 -8.72 23.66 21.96
C GLY A 33 -9.77 22.57 22.24
N LEU A 34 -9.50 21.36 21.75
CA LEU A 34 -10.38 20.21 21.90
C LEU A 34 -9.62 19.07 22.59
N ASP A 35 -10.11 18.62 23.73
CA ASP A 35 -9.58 17.42 24.40
C ASP A 35 -10.33 16.18 23.88
N LEU A 36 -9.64 15.36 23.09
CA LEU A 36 -10.19 14.13 22.50
C LEU A 36 -9.56 12.89 23.13
N LEU A 37 -10.20 11.74 22.93
CA LEU A 37 -9.65 10.44 23.36
C LEU A 37 -8.26 10.15 22.75
N GLY A 38 -8.03 10.62 21.52
CA GLY A 38 -6.75 10.47 20.81
C GLY A 38 -5.70 11.52 21.17
N GLY A 39 -5.98 12.44 22.10
CA GLY A 39 -5.10 13.53 22.49
C GLY A 39 -5.77 14.90 22.42
N SER A 40 -5.09 15.91 22.96
CA SER A 40 -5.56 17.30 22.93
C SER A 40 -5.13 18.00 21.63
N ILE A 41 -6.07 18.67 20.99
CA ILE A 41 -5.82 19.56 19.85
C ILE A 41 -5.71 20.98 20.39
N PRO A 42 -4.58 21.69 20.17
CA PRO A 42 -4.39 23.03 20.69
C PRO A 42 -5.38 24.02 20.05
N PRO A 43 -5.65 25.15 20.72
CA PRO A 43 -6.44 26.24 20.14
C PRO A 43 -5.88 26.67 18.78
N LEU A 44 -6.79 26.93 17.83
CA LEU A 44 -6.43 27.25 16.45
C LEU A 44 -6.47 28.78 16.24
N ASP A 45 -5.38 29.34 15.72
CA ASP A 45 -5.24 30.78 15.42
C ASP A 45 -5.28 31.00 13.90
N PRO A 46 -6.12 31.90 13.37
CA PRO A 46 -6.16 32.25 11.94
C PRO A 46 -4.82 32.67 11.33
N ARG A 47 -3.88 33.15 12.15
CA ARG A 47 -2.56 33.61 11.70
C ARG A 47 -1.58 32.47 11.43
N ARG A 48 -1.91 31.24 11.84
CA ARG A 48 -0.99 30.10 11.79
C ARG A 48 -1.64 28.90 11.12
N ARG A 49 -0.83 28.21 10.31
CA ARG A 49 -1.17 26.89 9.78
C ARG A 49 -1.27 25.90 10.96
N ALA A 50 -2.24 25.01 10.88
CA ALA A 50 -2.37 23.90 11.81
C ALA A 50 -2.41 22.59 11.05
N VAL A 51 -1.84 21.54 11.65
CA VAL A 51 -1.91 20.18 11.12
C VAL A 51 -2.98 19.43 11.92
N LEU A 52 -4.01 18.95 11.25
CA LEU A 52 -5.15 18.27 11.84
C LEU A 52 -5.44 16.96 11.10
N PRO A 53 -6.08 15.98 11.76
CA PRO A 53 -6.66 14.84 11.06
C PRO A 53 -7.67 15.29 9.99
N LEU A 54 -7.72 14.57 8.87
CA LEU A 54 -8.58 14.88 7.73
C LEU A 54 -10.06 14.96 8.13
N TRP A 55 -10.59 14.05 8.96
CA TRP A 55 -12.00 14.11 9.41
C TRP A 55 -12.34 15.46 10.06
N LEU A 56 -11.44 16.02 10.86
CA LEU A 56 -11.66 17.29 11.54
C LEU A 56 -11.51 18.46 10.57
N ALA A 57 -10.53 18.40 9.67
CA ALA A 57 -10.35 19.39 8.62
C ALA A 57 -11.60 19.50 7.73
N LEU A 58 -12.16 18.35 7.29
CA LEU A 58 -13.39 18.28 6.50
C LEU A 58 -14.58 18.85 7.27
N LEU A 59 -14.71 18.53 8.56
CA LEU A 59 -15.76 19.08 9.43
C LEU A 59 -15.67 20.61 9.52
N LEU A 60 -14.48 21.15 9.76
CA LEU A 60 -14.25 22.61 9.86
C LEU A 60 -14.46 23.32 8.52
N LYS A 61 -14.09 22.67 7.40
CA LYS A 61 -14.34 23.18 6.04
C LYS A 61 -15.83 23.26 5.73
N ARG A 62 -16.61 22.21 6.03
CA ARG A 62 -18.08 22.21 5.90
C ARG A 62 -18.75 23.29 6.73
N GLN A 63 -18.20 23.61 7.90
CA GLN A 63 -18.65 24.70 8.76
C GLN A 63 -18.15 26.09 8.32
N ARG A 64 -17.36 26.19 7.25
CA ARG A 64 -16.70 27.41 6.76
C ARG A 64 -15.77 28.08 7.79
N ARG A 65 -15.20 27.28 8.70
CA ARG A 65 -14.32 27.75 9.79
C ARG A 65 -12.83 27.56 9.49
N ALA A 66 -12.48 26.80 8.48
CA ALA A 66 -11.12 26.63 7.99
C ALA A 66 -11.12 26.41 6.47
N ASN A 67 -10.01 26.79 5.84
CA ASN A 67 -9.66 26.39 4.48
C ASN A 67 -8.59 25.31 4.57
N ILE A 68 -8.63 24.34 3.67
CA ILE A 68 -7.61 23.29 3.58
C ILE A 68 -6.53 23.79 2.63
N ILE A 69 -5.27 23.53 2.93
CA ILE A 69 -4.18 23.76 1.98
C ILE A 69 -3.93 22.43 1.27
N PRO A 70 -4.19 22.33 -0.05
CA PRO A 70 -3.90 21.11 -0.80
C PRO A 70 -2.42 20.73 -0.68
N PRO A 71 -2.10 19.44 -0.48
CA PRO A 71 -0.71 19.02 -0.41
C PRO A 71 0.00 19.19 -1.77
N PRO A 72 1.31 19.48 -1.81
CA PRO A 72 2.02 19.81 -3.05
C PRO A 72 1.97 18.75 -4.16
N TRP A 73 1.83 17.47 -3.82
CA TRP A 73 1.68 16.39 -4.80
C TRP A 73 0.31 16.39 -5.49
N LEU A 74 -0.72 16.96 -4.85
CA LEU A 74 -2.10 17.07 -5.37
C LEU A 74 -2.31 18.35 -6.18
N ASN A 75 -1.25 18.89 -6.77
CA ASN A 75 -1.30 20.02 -7.70
C ASN A 75 -1.29 19.52 -9.16
N PRO A 76 -1.92 20.22 -10.11
CA PRO A 76 -1.96 19.80 -11.52
C PRO A 76 -0.57 19.55 -12.12
N HIS A 77 0.42 20.41 -11.81
CA HIS A 77 1.77 20.27 -12.32
C HIS A 77 2.46 19.01 -11.78
N SER A 78 2.35 18.78 -10.47
CA SER A 78 2.93 17.62 -9.78
C SER A 78 2.30 16.32 -10.24
N LEU A 79 0.96 16.24 -10.28
CA LEU A 79 0.23 15.06 -10.75
C LEU A 79 0.57 14.72 -12.20
N LYS A 80 0.68 15.73 -13.06
CA LYS A 80 1.11 15.53 -14.44
C LYS A 80 2.53 14.94 -14.52
N ALA A 81 3.47 15.48 -13.75
CA ALA A 81 4.85 14.97 -13.72
C ALA A 81 4.90 13.51 -13.22
N VAL A 82 4.13 13.19 -12.17
CA VAL A 82 4.01 11.82 -11.66
C VAL A 82 3.37 10.90 -12.71
N LEU A 83 2.29 11.34 -13.37
CA LEU A 83 1.64 10.58 -14.44
C LEU A 83 2.58 10.31 -15.63
N ASP A 84 3.37 11.31 -16.04
CA ASP A 84 4.34 11.17 -17.11
C ASP A 84 5.45 10.15 -16.73
N ASP A 85 5.94 10.16 -15.49
CA ASP A 85 6.90 9.16 -15.00
C ASP A 85 6.27 7.76 -14.91
N GLU A 86 5.04 7.69 -14.38
CA GLU A 86 4.29 6.45 -14.23
C GLU A 86 4.00 5.81 -15.61
N THR A 87 3.75 6.61 -16.63
CA THR A 87 3.53 6.13 -18.01
C THR A 87 4.83 5.69 -18.69
N LYS A 88 5.97 6.33 -18.37
CA LYS A 88 7.28 5.93 -18.91
C LYS A 88 7.81 4.66 -18.28
N ASN A 89 7.58 4.48 -16.97
CA ASN A 89 8.13 3.39 -16.18
C ASN A 89 7.09 2.29 -15.96
N ASP A 90 6.97 1.34 -16.90
CA ASP A 90 5.93 0.31 -16.85
C ASP A 90 6.05 -0.71 -15.70
N GLU A 91 7.26 -0.93 -15.18
CA GLU A 91 7.54 -2.01 -14.23
C GLU A 91 7.37 -1.62 -12.76
N ARG A 92 7.38 -0.33 -12.44
CA ARG A 92 7.35 0.16 -11.06
C ARG A 92 6.33 1.28 -10.86
N PHE A 93 5.81 1.37 -9.65
CA PHE A 93 5.02 2.52 -9.21
C PHE A 93 5.92 3.73 -8.95
N SER A 94 5.33 4.92 -8.96
CA SER A 94 5.97 6.11 -8.39
C SER A 94 6.39 5.87 -6.93
N PRO A 95 7.51 6.48 -6.48
CA PRO A 95 8.06 6.19 -5.17
C PRO A 95 7.15 6.71 -4.04
N PRO A 96 7.08 5.99 -2.90
CA PRO A 96 6.36 6.48 -1.73
C PRO A 96 7.08 7.69 -1.09
N PRO A 97 6.41 8.48 -0.24
CA PRO A 97 7.02 9.59 0.46
C PRO A 97 8.21 9.14 1.30
N ARG A 98 9.24 9.98 1.38
CA ARG A 98 10.41 9.69 2.19
C ARG A 98 10.02 9.64 3.65
N LEU A 99 10.46 8.60 4.34
CA LEU A 99 10.27 8.48 5.77
C LEU A 99 11.02 9.61 6.50
N PRO A 100 10.40 10.24 7.50
CA PRO A 100 11.12 11.20 8.34
C PRO A 100 12.28 10.50 9.06
N PRO A 101 13.38 11.20 9.33
CA PRO A 101 14.50 10.62 10.07
C PRO A 101 14.02 10.15 11.45
N VAL A 102 14.33 8.90 11.80
CA VAL A 102 14.03 8.34 13.13
C VAL A 102 14.91 9.06 14.15
N ALA A 103 14.32 9.93 14.98
CA ALA A 103 15.04 10.50 16.11
C ALA A 103 15.36 9.38 17.13
N PRO A 104 16.56 9.38 17.73
CA PRO A 104 17.08 8.25 18.52
C PRO A 104 16.26 7.92 19.78
N ASP A 105 15.42 8.83 20.27
CA ASP A 105 14.71 8.70 21.55
C ASP A 105 13.19 8.45 21.43
N THR A 106 12.68 8.20 20.22
CA THR A 106 11.24 8.25 19.99
C THR A 106 10.58 6.87 20.13
N THR A 107 9.83 6.66 21.21
CA THR A 107 8.91 5.52 21.42
C THR A 107 7.68 5.53 20.50
N THR A 108 7.53 6.53 19.62
CA THR A 108 6.44 6.58 18.65
C THR A 108 6.84 5.85 17.39
N ILE A 109 6.48 4.56 17.31
CA ILE A 109 6.43 3.83 16.06
C ILE A 109 5.31 4.47 15.23
N PHE A 110 5.63 5.47 14.41
CA PHE A 110 4.71 5.97 13.40
C PHE A 110 4.61 4.91 12.30
N SER A 111 3.76 3.90 12.49
CA SER A 111 3.29 3.11 11.36
C SER A 111 2.37 3.98 10.51
N PRO A 112 2.45 3.92 9.16
CA PRO A 112 1.41 4.47 8.30
C PRO A 112 0.02 4.08 8.80
N PRO A 113 -1.00 4.96 8.74
CA PRO A 113 -1.09 6.16 7.89
C PRO A 113 -0.71 7.50 8.56
N PHE A 114 -0.06 7.52 9.73
CA PHE A 114 0.09 8.77 10.50
C PHE A 114 1.31 9.64 10.14
N LEU A 115 1.96 9.41 8.99
CA LEU A 115 3.05 10.27 8.53
C LEU A 115 2.47 11.59 8.00
N PRO A 116 3.16 12.73 8.16
CA PRO A 116 2.72 14.01 7.61
C PRO A 116 2.93 14.10 6.08
N SER A 117 2.65 13.01 5.35
CA SER A 117 2.79 12.87 3.89
C SER A 117 1.75 13.63 3.08
N SER A 118 0.71 14.13 3.74
CA SER A 118 -0.43 14.82 3.12
C SER A 118 -0.57 16.27 3.60
N THR A 119 0.53 16.83 4.13
CA THR A 119 0.61 18.20 4.63
C THR A 119 1.15 19.16 3.56
N ALA A 120 1.11 20.46 3.84
CA ALA A 120 1.67 21.50 2.98
C ALA A 120 3.19 21.37 2.75
N ASP A 121 3.89 20.63 3.62
CA ASP A 121 5.34 20.38 3.54
C ASP A 121 5.66 19.03 2.86
N ALA A 122 4.65 18.33 2.32
CA ALA A 122 4.84 17.05 1.64
C ALA A 122 5.64 17.21 0.34
N ALA A 123 6.33 16.14 -0.04
CA ALA A 123 7.08 16.08 -1.30
C ALA A 123 6.13 16.13 -2.51
N PRO A 124 6.40 16.95 -3.54
CA PRO A 124 5.53 17.06 -4.71
C PRO A 124 5.64 15.87 -5.68
N ASP A 125 6.72 15.10 -5.61
CA ASP A 125 7.07 14.01 -6.52
C ASP A 125 6.75 12.60 -5.96
N ALA A 126 6.09 12.52 -4.80
CA ALA A 126 5.78 11.26 -4.14
C ALA A 126 4.28 11.15 -3.81
N LEU A 127 3.71 9.97 -4.03
CA LEU A 127 2.30 9.70 -3.75
C LEU A 127 2.12 9.02 -2.38
N PRO A 128 1.36 9.62 -1.44
CA PRO A 128 1.04 8.98 -0.17
C PRO A 128 0.24 7.68 -0.33
N TYR A 129 0.18 6.91 0.74
CA TYR A 129 -0.55 5.63 0.74
C TYR A 129 -2.03 5.80 0.38
N HIS A 130 -2.70 6.84 0.88
CA HIS A 130 -4.10 7.13 0.60
C HIS A 130 -4.29 8.24 -0.46
N TRP A 131 -3.40 8.31 -1.46
CA TRP A 131 -3.42 9.40 -2.46
C TRP A 131 -4.77 9.54 -3.19
N LEU A 132 -5.45 8.43 -3.46
CA LEU A 132 -6.68 8.42 -4.24
C LEU A 132 -7.87 8.87 -3.39
N GLU A 133 -8.02 8.30 -2.20
CA GLU A 133 -9.11 8.58 -1.28
C GLU A 133 -9.03 10.02 -0.78
N LEU A 134 -7.82 10.47 -0.44
CA LEU A 134 -7.59 11.83 -0.01
C LEU A 134 -7.89 12.83 -1.13
N GLY A 135 -7.43 12.54 -2.35
CA GLY A 135 -7.71 13.36 -3.53
C GLY A 135 -9.21 13.54 -3.78
N GLU A 136 -9.96 12.44 -3.80
CA GLU A 136 -11.42 12.47 -4.01
C GLU A 136 -12.14 13.21 -2.87
N MET A 137 -11.81 12.93 -1.60
CA MET A 137 -12.44 13.59 -0.44
C MET A 137 -12.18 15.09 -0.40
N LEU A 138 -10.96 15.53 -0.70
CA LEU A 138 -10.63 16.96 -0.73
C LEU A 138 -11.30 17.66 -1.91
N LEU A 139 -11.33 17.05 -3.10
CA LEU A 139 -12.01 17.63 -4.25
C LEU A 139 -13.53 17.69 -4.05
N GLU A 140 -14.13 16.76 -3.29
CA GLU A 140 -15.55 16.81 -2.96
C GLU A 140 -15.87 17.92 -1.95
N ALA A 141 -15.08 18.07 -0.88
CA ALA A 141 -15.40 18.96 0.23
C ALA A 141 -14.77 20.36 0.15
N ALA A 142 -13.68 20.50 -0.60
CA ALA A 142 -12.82 21.67 -0.61
C ALA A 142 -12.36 22.06 -2.01
N GLU A 143 -13.20 21.83 -3.03
CA GLU A 143 -12.91 22.19 -4.42
C GLU A 143 -12.45 23.64 -4.60
N ASP A 144 -12.99 24.55 -3.79
CA ASP A 144 -12.68 25.98 -3.79
C ASP A 144 -11.27 26.33 -3.26
N ASP A 145 -10.59 25.39 -2.61
CA ASP A 145 -9.20 25.57 -2.14
C ASP A 145 -8.16 25.16 -3.22
N PHE A 146 -8.58 24.62 -4.36
CA PHE A 146 -7.72 24.22 -5.47
C PHE A 146 -7.62 25.29 -6.56
N GLU A 147 -6.46 25.38 -7.22
CA GLU A 147 -6.27 26.30 -8.35
C GLU A 147 -7.01 25.82 -9.62
N ASP A 148 -6.90 24.53 -9.95
CA ASP A 148 -7.57 23.91 -11.10
C ASP A 148 -8.10 22.51 -10.73
N PRO A 149 -9.29 22.41 -10.12
CA PRO A 149 -9.85 21.15 -9.65
C PRO A 149 -10.20 20.19 -10.79
N GLU A 150 -10.56 20.69 -11.98
CA GLU A 150 -10.93 19.86 -13.12
C GLU A 150 -9.72 19.07 -13.65
N SER A 151 -8.58 19.74 -13.79
CA SER A 151 -7.33 19.06 -14.16
C SER A 151 -6.89 18.07 -13.10
N VAL A 152 -6.99 18.39 -11.81
CA VAL A 152 -6.66 17.45 -10.71
C VAL A 152 -7.52 16.18 -10.81
N ARG A 153 -8.84 16.31 -10.94
CA ARG A 153 -9.75 15.16 -11.11
C ARG A 153 -9.37 14.30 -12.32
N ARG A 154 -9.05 14.95 -13.44
CA ARG A 154 -8.61 14.24 -14.65
C ARG A 154 -7.32 13.46 -14.40
N TYR A 155 -6.27 14.11 -13.88
CA TYR A 155 -4.98 13.44 -13.66
C TYR A 155 -5.07 12.31 -12.63
N LEU A 156 -5.88 12.43 -11.57
CA LEU A 156 -6.11 11.33 -10.63
C LEU A 156 -6.76 10.11 -11.29
N ARG A 157 -7.74 10.32 -12.18
CA ARG A 157 -8.37 9.22 -12.94
C ARG A 157 -7.40 8.57 -13.90
N ASP A 158 -6.66 9.36 -14.68
CA ASP A 158 -5.66 8.87 -15.63
C ASP A 158 -4.58 8.06 -14.88
N LEU A 159 -4.11 8.57 -13.74
CA LEU A 159 -3.13 7.91 -12.87
C LEU A 159 -3.66 6.59 -12.29
N ARG A 160 -4.91 6.57 -11.81
CA ARG A 160 -5.57 5.34 -11.34
C ARG A 160 -5.63 4.28 -12.44
N GLU A 161 -5.95 4.67 -13.66
CA GLU A 161 -6.04 3.75 -14.79
C GLU A 161 -4.67 3.14 -15.12
N VAL A 162 -3.63 3.97 -15.24
CA VAL A 162 -2.25 3.52 -15.47
C VAL A 162 -1.80 2.56 -14.37
N ARG A 163 -2.02 2.91 -13.10
CA ARG A 163 -1.56 2.09 -11.97
C ARG A 163 -2.37 0.79 -11.82
N LEU A 164 -3.67 0.81 -12.09
CA LEU A 164 -4.48 -0.41 -12.16
C LEU A 164 -3.98 -1.36 -13.25
N SER A 165 -3.55 -0.84 -14.40
CA SER A 165 -2.94 -1.66 -15.46
C SER A 165 -1.64 -2.33 -14.99
N LYS A 166 -0.82 -1.63 -14.18
CA LYS A 166 0.40 -2.19 -13.58
C LYS A 166 0.11 -3.27 -12.56
N VAL A 167 -0.89 -3.09 -11.69
CA VAL A 167 -1.30 -4.14 -10.73
C VAL A 167 -1.70 -5.42 -11.46
N ARG A 168 -2.44 -5.32 -12.57
CA ARG A 168 -2.81 -6.48 -13.40
C ARG A 168 -1.57 -7.16 -13.98
N ARG A 169 -0.66 -6.41 -14.60
CA ARG A 169 0.61 -6.95 -15.13
C ARG A 169 1.48 -7.59 -14.03
N GLY A 170 1.51 -6.98 -12.84
CA GLY A 170 2.22 -7.54 -11.68
C GLY A 170 1.63 -8.89 -11.24
N THR A 171 0.34 -9.12 -11.48
CA THR A 171 -0.28 -10.43 -11.20
C THR A 171 0.16 -11.50 -12.21
N ASP A 172 0.38 -11.14 -13.48
CA ASP A 172 0.97 -12.07 -14.45
C ASP A 172 2.40 -12.45 -14.04
N GLN A 173 3.19 -11.49 -13.57
CA GLN A 173 4.54 -11.73 -13.02
C GLN A 173 4.49 -12.61 -11.76
N LEU A 174 3.50 -12.43 -10.90
CA LEU A 174 3.31 -13.26 -9.72
C LEU A 174 3.10 -14.74 -10.07
N VAL A 175 2.34 -15.02 -11.13
CA VAL A 175 2.13 -16.40 -11.61
C VAL A 175 3.42 -17.00 -12.15
N ALA A 176 4.25 -16.21 -12.83
CA ALA A 176 5.50 -16.67 -13.42
C ALA A 176 6.66 -16.81 -12.40
N ALA A 177 6.83 -15.83 -11.51
CA ALA A 177 7.97 -15.69 -10.61
C ALA A 177 7.66 -16.00 -9.13
N GLY A 178 6.39 -16.18 -8.77
CA GLY A 178 5.96 -16.48 -7.40
C GLY A 178 6.06 -15.31 -6.41
N SER A 179 6.41 -14.10 -6.87
CA SER A 179 6.47 -12.89 -6.07
C SER A 179 6.06 -11.65 -6.86
N ILE A 180 5.64 -10.59 -6.15
CA ILE A 180 5.24 -9.30 -6.73
C ILE A 180 5.77 -8.17 -5.82
N SER A 181 6.37 -7.13 -6.42
CA SER A 181 6.76 -5.92 -5.68
C SER A 181 5.60 -4.93 -5.68
N LEU A 182 5.14 -4.55 -4.50
CA LEU A 182 4.07 -3.55 -4.30
C LEU A 182 4.61 -2.25 -3.68
N THR A 183 5.90 -1.97 -3.89
CA THR A 183 6.53 -0.75 -3.37
C THR A 183 5.90 0.46 -4.06
N GLY A 184 5.34 1.37 -3.27
CA GLY A 184 4.65 2.56 -3.77
C GLY A 184 3.18 2.34 -4.12
N ALA A 185 2.62 1.13 -3.98
CA ALA A 185 1.19 0.88 -4.15
C ALA A 185 0.35 1.59 -3.06
N GLY A 186 -0.79 2.13 -3.45
CA GLY A 186 -1.72 2.83 -2.57
C GLY A 186 -2.72 1.91 -1.86
N GLY A 187 -3.41 2.46 -0.87
CA GLY A 187 -4.40 1.77 -0.05
C GLY A 187 -5.56 1.19 -0.86
N MET A 188 -6.21 2.00 -1.71
CA MET A 188 -7.29 1.53 -2.59
C MET A 188 -6.83 0.41 -3.52
N GLU A 189 -5.64 0.58 -4.12
CA GLU A 189 -5.09 -0.35 -5.10
C GLU A 189 -4.86 -1.73 -4.47
N ILE A 190 -4.31 -1.74 -3.25
CA ILE A 190 -4.12 -2.96 -2.47
C ILE A 190 -5.46 -3.54 -2.04
N ALA A 191 -6.40 -2.72 -1.56
CA ALA A 191 -7.70 -3.19 -1.08
C ALA A 191 -8.52 -3.88 -2.19
N GLU A 192 -8.58 -3.28 -3.38
CA GLU A 192 -9.26 -3.85 -4.55
C GLU A 192 -8.56 -5.13 -5.05
N GLY A 193 -7.22 -5.16 -5.05
CA GLY A 193 -6.45 -6.31 -5.52
C GLY A 193 -6.31 -7.47 -4.51
N ARG A 194 -6.50 -7.21 -3.21
CA ARG A 194 -6.11 -8.12 -2.13
C ARG A 194 -6.72 -9.51 -2.27
N SER A 195 -8.04 -9.59 -2.34
CA SER A 195 -8.78 -10.86 -2.33
C SER A 195 -8.37 -11.76 -3.50
N PHE A 196 -8.23 -11.16 -4.69
CA PHE A 196 -7.77 -11.84 -5.90
C PHE A 196 -6.33 -12.32 -5.78
N ILE A 197 -5.40 -11.43 -5.44
CA ILE A 197 -3.96 -11.74 -5.35
C ILE A 197 -3.71 -12.82 -4.29
N THR A 198 -4.32 -12.71 -3.10
CA THR A 198 -4.18 -13.75 -2.07
C THR A 198 -4.77 -15.08 -2.52
N GLY A 199 -5.90 -15.06 -3.23
CA GLY A 199 -6.50 -16.27 -3.78
C GLY A 199 -5.59 -16.97 -4.80
N VAL A 200 -4.94 -16.22 -5.67
CA VAL A 200 -3.95 -16.75 -6.63
C VAL A 200 -2.75 -17.36 -5.89
N ILE A 201 -2.19 -16.65 -4.91
CA ILE A 201 -1.04 -17.13 -4.12
C ILE A 201 -1.38 -18.42 -3.37
N ASP A 202 -2.55 -18.49 -2.73
CA ASP A 202 -2.99 -19.69 -2.04
C ASP A 202 -3.20 -20.87 -3.00
N GLY A 203 -3.71 -20.60 -4.21
CA GLY A 203 -3.79 -21.58 -5.29
C GLY A 203 -2.42 -22.10 -5.72
N LEU A 204 -1.47 -21.20 -6.00
CA LEU A 204 -0.09 -21.55 -6.37
C LEU A 204 0.61 -22.34 -5.27
N ARG A 205 0.40 -21.98 -4.00
CA ARG A 205 0.93 -22.72 -2.84
C ARG A 205 0.37 -24.14 -2.77
N LYS A 206 -0.93 -24.33 -2.98
CA LYS A 206 -1.56 -25.66 -3.01
C LYS A 206 -1.01 -26.53 -4.14
N ILE A 207 -0.86 -25.97 -5.34
CA ILE A 207 -0.29 -26.69 -6.50
C ILE A 207 1.17 -27.07 -6.24
N SER A 208 1.96 -26.13 -5.70
CA SER A 208 3.37 -26.37 -5.39
C SER A 208 3.55 -27.45 -4.32
N ALA A 209 2.74 -27.40 -3.25
CA ALA A 209 2.75 -28.42 -2.20
C ALA A 209 2.38 -29.81 -2.73
N SER A 210 1.34 -29.88 -3.59
CA SER A 210 0.91 -31.13 -4.22
C SER A 210 1.99 -31.73 -5.14
N ARG A 211 2.65 -30.89 -5.95
CA ARG A 211 3.77 -31.33 -6.81
C ARG A 211 4.98 -31.80 -6.01
N GLU A 212 5.36 -31.07 -4.97
CA GLU A 212 6.47 -31.45 -4.09
C GLU A 212 6.19 -32.78 -3.36
N GLN A 213 4.95 -32.99 -2.90
CA GLN A 213 4.55 -34.24 -2.28
C GLN A 213 4.61 -35.41 -3.27
N GLN A 214 4.10 -35.25 -4.50
CA GLN A 214 4.21 -36.27 -5.56
C GLN A 214 5.67 -36.61 -5.89
N ARG A 215 6.56 -35.61 -5.87
CA ARG A 215 7.99 -35.84 -6.10
C ARG A 215 8.61 -36.65 -4.97
N ARG A 216 8.32 -36.30 -3.71
CA ARG A 216 8.82 -37.04 -2.53
C ARG A 216 8.30 -38.47 -2.47
N ASP A 217 7.04 -38.68 -2.84
CA ASP A 217 6.45 -40.02 -2.84
C ASP A 217 7.10 -40.90 -3.92
N ARG A 218 7.41 -40.36 -5.11
CA ARG A 218 8.21 -41.06 -6.13
C ARG A 218 9.64 -41.36 -5.66
N GLU A 219 10.32 -40.39 -5.05
CA GLU A 219 11.68 -40.60 -4.51
C GLU A 219 11.69 -41.68 -3.40
N ARG A 220 10.60 -41.80 -2.62
CA ARG A 220 10.42 -42.89 -1.64
C ARG A 220 10.18 -44.23 -2.31
N GLU A 221 9.31 -44.30 -3.31
CA GLU A 221 9.04 -45.52 -4.08
C GLU A 221 10.30 -46.01 -4.82
N GLU A 222 11.11 -45.10 -5.36
CA GLU A 222 12.39 -45.41 -6.01
C GLU A 222 13.47 -45.85 -4.99
N GLY A 223 13.47 -45.27 -3.78
CA GLY A 223 14.36 -45.68 -2.69
C GLY A 223 14.00 -47.04 -2.07
N GLU A 224 12.72 -47.40 -2.01
CA GLU A 224 12.25 -48.73 -1.58
C GLU A 224 12.38 -49.79 -2.69
N GLY A 225 12.43 -49.39 -3.97
CA GLY A 225 12.67 -50.26 -5.13
C GLY A 225 14.14 -50.57 -5.42
N GLY A 226 15.08 -49.96 -4.69
CA GLY A 226 16.50 -50.28 -4.76
C GLY A 226 16.79 -51.67 -4.19
N TYR A 227 16.84 -52.67 -5.07
CA TYR A 227 17.20 -54.06 -4.74
C TYR A 227 18.53 -54.11 -3.97
N PRO A 228 18.57 -54.52 -2.69
CA PRO A 228 19.81 -54.83 -2.01
C PRO A 228 20.17 -56.27 -2.37
N GLY A 229 20.95 -56.45 -3.43
CA GLY A 229 21.31 -57.81 -3.84
C GLY A 229 22.17 -57.87 -5.08
N THR A 230 23.46 -57.61 -4.90
CA THR A 230 24.61 -58.38 -5.42
C THR A 230 25.87 -57.66 -4.96
N ALA A 231 26.07 -57.66 -3.64
CA ALA A 231 27.41 -57.70 -3.06
C ALA A 231 27.63 -59.16 -2.66
N ASP A 232 28.85 -59.65 -2.90
CA ASP A 232 29.38 -60.98 -2.62
C ASP A 232 29.18 -62.04 -3.71
N ASP A 233 30.14 -62.06 -4.64
CA ASP A 233 30.89 -63.28 -4.98
C ASP A 233 32.24 -62.82 -5.59
N ASP A 234 33.09 -62.21 -4.76
CA ASP A 234 34.54 -62.25 -4.98
C ASP A 234 35.05 -63.44 -4.17
N GLU A 235 35.31 -64.54 -4.86
CA GLU A 235 35.86 -65.80 -4.35
C GLU A 235 37.23 -65.57 -3.70
N ASP A 236 37.26 -65.51 -2.36
CA ASP A 236 38.47 -65.78 -1.57
C ASP A 236 38.72 -67.30 -1.59
N ASP A 237 39.47 -67.77 -2.59
CA ASP A 237 40.05 -69.13 -2.62
C ASP A 237 41.56 -69.03 -2.96
N GLU A 238 42.30 -68.30 -2.13
CA GLU A 238 43.76 -68.46 -1.99
C GLU A 238 44.08 -69.06 -0.61
N MET A 239 43.97 -70.39 -0.50
CA MET A 239 44.73 -71.15 0.48
C MET A 239 45.83 -71.92 -0.25
N GLU A 240 47.07 -71.44 -0.07
CA GLU A 240 48.33 -72.07 -0.47
C GLU A 240 48.32 -73.59 -0.18
N MET A 241 48.84 -74.40 -1.11
CA MET A 241 49.94 -75.33 -0.79
C MET A 241 50.51 -76.06 -2.03
N GLN A 242 51.86 -76.07 -2.04
CA GLN A 242 52.84 -76.88 -2.80
C GLN A 242 53.40 -76.33 -4.11
#